data_AF-A0A967VS29-F1
#
_entry.id   AF-A0A967VS29-F1
#
_cell.length_a   1.000
_cell.length_b   1.000
_cell.length_c   1.000
_cell.angle_alpha   90.00
_cell.angle_beta   90.00
_cell.angle_gamma   90.00
#
_symmetry.space_group_name_H-M   'P 1'
#
loop_
_entity.id
_entity.type
_entity.pdbx_description
1 polymer ?
#
loop_
_entity_poly.entity_id
_entity_poly.type
_entity_poly.pdbx_seq_one_letter_code
_entity_poly.pdbx_strand_id
1 'polypeptide(L)'
;VQMVRILRGGQEVKLSKRAGDFVTLRELFDETGTDVARYFFLMRRAETQMVFDLDLALDHSEKNPVYKVQYAHARMMSIFRKAGVVADPRAGK
;
A
#
# COMPACT_ATOMS: atom_id res chain seq x y z
N VAL A 1 -16.66 -15.31 3.93
CA VAL A 1 -16.31 -13.96 3.44
C VAL A 1 -15.76 -13.16 4.60
N GLN A 2 -14.59 -12.54 4.47
CA GLN A 2 -14.02 -11.71 5.52
C GLN A 2 -14.38 -10.24 5.27
N MET A 3 -14.96 -9.58 6.27
CA MET A 3 -15.20 -8.14 6.22
C MET A 3 -13.92 -7.40 6.63
N VAL A 4 -13.55 -6.38 5.87
CA VAL A 4 -12.37 -5.54 6.13
C VAL A 4 -12.86 -4.19 6.62
N ARG A 5 -12.33 -3.73 7.75
CA ARG A 5 -12.67 -2.41 8.30
C ARG A 5 -11.75 -1.36 7.69
N ILE A 6 -12.31 -0.28 7.18
CA ILE A 6 -11.53 0.83 6.60
C ILE A 6 -11.47 1.96 7.62
N LEU A 7 -10.28 2.45 7.94
CA LEU A 7 -10.08 3.64 8.78
C LEU A 7 -9.67 4.84 7.93
N ARG A 8 -10.21 6.02 8.25
CA ARG A 8 -9.76 7.33 7.78
C ARG A 8 -9.93 8.35 8.90
N GLY A 9 -8.94 9.19 9.12
CA GLY A 9 -8.84 10.07 10.28
C GLY A 9 -8.86 9.31 11.61
N GLY A 10 -8.40 8.05 11.62
CA GLY A 10 -8.50 7.15 12.77
C GLY A 10 -9.92 6.66 13.10
N GLN A 11 -10.92 6.98 12.28
CA GLN A 11 -12.30 6.55 12.45
C GLN A 11 -12.71 5.55 11.38
N GLU A 12 -13.57 4.60 11.74
CA GLU A 12 -14.11 3.65 10.77
C GLU A 12 -15.03 4.36 9.79
N VAL A 13 -14.63 4.33 8.51
CA VAL A 13 -15.39 4.97 7.44
C VAL A 13 -16.33 3.96 6.81
N LYS A 14 -17.61 4.33 6.82
CA LYS A 14 -18.62 3.78 5.92
C LYS A 14 -18.58 4.62 4.64
N LEU A 15 -17.79 4.25 3.64
CA LEU A 15 -17.88 4.95 2.34
C LEU A 15 -19.19 4.54 1.67
N SER A 16 -20.23 5.36 1.84
CA SER A 16 -21.52 5.16 1.17
C SER A 16 -21.56 5.98 -0.12
N LYS A 17 -21.83 5.32 -1.24
CA LYS A 17 -22.46 5.96 -2.42
C LYS A 17 -23.60 5.06 -2.94
N ARG A 18 -24.70 5.06 -2.18
CA ARG A 18 -26.01 4.46 -2.53
C ARG A 18 -25.96 2.99 -3.00
N ALA A 19 -25.75 2.06 -2.05
CA ALA A 19 -26.32 0.70 -2.01
C ALA A 19 -25.77 -0.03 -0.75
N GLY A 20 -26.07 0.49 0.44
CA GLY A 20 -25.55 -0.05 1.70
C GLY A 20 -24.18 0.53 2.10
N ASP A 21 -23.87 0.44 3.39
CA ASP A 21 -22.73 1.08 4.06
C ASP A 21 -21.35 0.43 3.74
N PHE A 22 -21.14 -0.10 2.53
CA PHE A 22 -19.97 -0.91 2.18
C PHE A 22 -19.14 -0.29 1.05
N VAL A 23 -17.82 -0.38 1.20
CA VAL A 23 -16.84 0.04 0.19
C VAL A 23 -16.51 -1.14 -0.69
N THR A 24 -16.55 -0.96 -2.00
CA THR A 24 -16.08 -2.01 -2.92
C THR A 24 -14.55 -2.03 -2.96
N LEU A 25 -13.97 -3.21 -3.20
CA LEU A 25 -12.52 -3.32 -3.45
C LEU A 25 -12.09 -2.44 -4.64
N ARG A 26 -12.95 -2.25 -5.64
CA ARG A 26 -12.67 -1.38 -6.79
C ARG A 26 -12.49 0.07 -6.35
N GLU A 27 -13.41 0.63 -5.57
CA GLU A 27 -13.29 2.00 -5.05
C GLU A 27 -12.02 2.17 -4.21
N LEU A 28 -11.66 1.17 -3.40
CA LEU A 28 -10.43 1.19 -2.62
C LEU A 28 -9.18 1.20 -3.51
N PHE A 29 -9.17 0.42 -4.59
CA PHE A 29 -8.06 0.37 -5.56
C PHE A 29 -7.95 1.65 -6.37
N ASP A 30 -9.09 2.24 -6.77
CA ASP A 30 -9.13 3.49 -7.51
C ASP A 30 -8.58 4.65 -6.67
N GLU A 31 -8.82 4.63 -5.35
CA GLU A 31 -8.32 5.65 -4.44
C GLU A 31 -6.84 5.48 -4.05
N THR A 32 -6.41 4.25 -3.73
CA THR A 32 -5.04 4.01 -3.20
C THR A 32 -4.02 3.60 -4.25
N GLY A 33 -4.46 3.16 -5.42
CA GLY A 33 -3.63 2.49 -6.40
C GLY A 33 -3.49 1.00 -6.11
N THR A 34 -3.42 0.20 -7.17
CA THR A 34 -3.48 -1.26 -7.09
C THR A 34 -2.31 -1.86 -6.29
N ASP A 35 -1.10 -1.35 -6.47
CA ASP A 35 0.09 -1.91 -5.81
C ASP A 35 0.11 -1.63 -4.31
N VAL A 36 -0.33 -0.43 -3.91
CA VAL A 36 -0.45 -0.05 -2.51
C VAL A 36 -1.47 -0.95 -1.82
N ALA A 37 -2.67 -1.07 -2.39
CA ALA A 37 -3.70 -1.92 -1.82
C ALA A 37 -3.24 -3.37 -1.69
N ARG A 38 -2.66 -3.94 -2.75
CA ARG A 38 -2.12 -5.31 -2.74
C ARG A 38 -1.10 -5.51 -1.63
N TYR A 39 -0.17 -4.56 -1.47
CA TYR A 39 0.84 -4.65 -0.43
C TYR A 39 0.21 -4.71 0.97
N PHE A 40 -0.77 -3.84 1.25
CA PHE A 40 -1.45 -3.80 2.55
C PHE A 40 -2.27 -5.06 2.83
N PHE A 41 -2.91 -5.66 1.82
CA PHE A 41 -3.60 -6.94 1.98
C PHE A 41 -2.63 -8.11 2.20
N LEU A 42 -1.49 -8.12 1.52
CA LEU A 42 -0.51 -9.23 1.57
C LEU A 42 0.42 -9.16 2.78
N MET A 43 0.61 -7.98 3.39
CA MET A 43 1.48 -7.84 4.56
C MET A 43 0.87 -8.40 5.86
N ARG A 44 -0.39 -8.84 5.82
CA ARG A 44 -1.11 -9.45 6.95
C ARG A 44 -1.45 -10.90 6.62
N ARG A 45 -1.55 -11.75 7.65
CA ARG A 45 -1.98 -13.13 7.49
C ARG A 45 -3.47 -13.17 7.16
N ALA A 46 -3.86 -14.02 6.22
CA ALA A 46 -5.24 -14.11 5.72
C ALA A 46 -6.26 -14.47 6.83
N GLU A 47 -5.83 -15.11 7.91
CA GLU A 47 -6.70 -15.52 9.01
C GLU A 47 -6.97 -14.40 10.03
N THR A 48 -6.26 -13.27 9.93
CA THR A 48 -6.36 -12.17 10.90
C THR A 48 -7.39 -11.14 10.47
N GLN A 49 -8.18 -10.62 11.42
CA GLN A 49 -9.06 -9.48 11.17
C GLN A 49 -8.23 -8.29 10.70
N MET A 50 -8.55 -7.78 9.51
CA MET A 50 -7.78 -6.74 8.86
C MET A 50 -8.47 -5.39 9.03
N VAL A 51 -7.67 -4.43 9.48
CA VAL A 51 -8.00 -3.01 9.48
C VAL A 51 -7.14 -2.36 8.40
N PHE A 52 -7.77 -1.79 7.39
CA PHE A 52 -7.11 -1.06 6.32
C PHE A 52 -7.09 0.42 6.69
N ASP A 53 -5.91 0.95 7.00
CA ASP A 53 -5.72 2.37 7.28
C ASP A 53 -5.51 3.12 5.96
N LEU A 54 -6.52 3.90 5.56
CA LEU A 54 -6.54 4.60 4.28
C LEU A 54 -5.61 5.81 4.27
N ASP A 55 -5.44 6.48 5.41
CA ASP A 55 -4.49 7.59 5.50
C ASP A 55 -3.06 7.09 5.37
N LEU A 56 -2.74 5.95 6.03
CA LEU A 56 -1.43 5.33 5.91
C LEU A 56 -1.15 4.82 4.49
N ALA A 57 -2.17 4.31 3.79
CA ALA A 57 -2.03 3.87 2.40
C ALA A 57 -1.74 5.04 1.44
N LEU A 58 -2.32 6.21 1.69
CA LEU A 58 -2.13 7.43 0.88
C LEU A 58 -0.92 8.27 1.33
N ASP A 59 -0.28 7.93 2.44
CA ASP A 59 0.85 8.69 2.97
C ASP A 59 2.10 8.55 2.07
N HIS A 60 2.72 9.70 1.76
CA HIS A 60 3.94 9.80 0.95
C HIS A 60 5.18 10.05 1.83
N SER A 61 5.26 9.37 2.98
CA SER A 61 6.40 9.42 3.89
C SER A 61 6.89 8.01 4.24
N GLU A 62 7.98 7.94 5.00
CA GLU A 62 8.56 6.69 5.51
C GLU A 62 7.61 5.85 6.38
N LYS A 63 6.47 6.42 6.81
CA LYS A 63 5.43 5.68 7.53
C LYS A 63 4.74 4.66 6.63
N ASN A 64 4.48 5.02 5.37
CA ASN A 64 3.91 4.09 4.39
C ASN A 64 4.99 3.09 3.93
N PRO A 65 4.82 1.78 4.20
CA PRO A 65 5.83 0.78 3.84
C PRO A 65 6.05 0.67 2.33
N VAL A 66 5.03 0.99 1.52
CA VAL A 66 5.13 0.96 0.05
C VAL A 66 5.99 2.11 -0.44
N TYR A 67 5.71 3.33 0.05
CA TYR A 67 6.52 4.51 -0.23
C TYR A 67 7.98 4.27 0.16
N LYS A 68 8.19 3.73 1.36
CA LYS A 68 9.53 3.43 1.88
C LYS A 68 10.33 2.48 0.97
N VAL A 69 9.72 1.39 0.51
CA VAL A 69 10.38 0.44 -0.40
C VAL A 69 10.67 1.09 -1.75
N GLN A 70 9.73 1.85 -2.31
CA GLN A 70 9.90 2.56 -3.58
C GLN A 70 11.01 3.62 -3.50
N TYR A 71 11.06 4.38 -2.41
CA TYR A 71 12.10 5.37 -2.16
C TYR A 71 13.48 4.72 -1.99
N ALA A 72 13.57 3.62 -1.24
CA ALA A 72 14.79 2.84 -1.12
C ALA A 72 15.29 2.35 -2.49
N HIS A 73 14.39 1.81 -3.32
CA HIS A 73 14.70 1.40 -4.69
C HIS A 73 15.21 2.57 -5.54
N ALA A 74 14.50 3.70 -5.54
CA ALA A 74 14.90 4.90 -6.29
C ALA A 74 16.28 5.42 -5.86
N ARG A 75 16.57 5.40 -4.55
CA ARG A 75 17.87 5.77 -3.98
C ARG A 75 18.98 4.83 -4.43
N MET A 76 18.77 3.52 -4.36
CA MET A 76 19.74 2.52 -4.82
C MET A 76 20.06 2.70 -6.31
N MET A 77 19.03 2.86 -7.15
CA MET A 77 19.22 3.10 -8.58
C MET A 77 19.94 4.43 -8.87
N SER A 78 19.71 5.46 -8.05
CA SER A 78 20.46 6.72 -8.13
C SER A 78 21.95 6.52 -7.83
N ILE A 79 22.29 5.71 -6.84
CA ILE A 79 23.68 5.37 -6.51
C ILE A 79 24.34 4.63 -7.67
N PHE A 80 23.69 3.60 -8.23
CA PHE A 80 24.21 2.86 -9.39
C PHE A 80 24.46 3.76 -10.60
N ARG A 81 23.50 4.64 -10.93
CA ARG A 81 23.67 5.64 -12.00
C ARG A 81 24.85 6.57 -11.76
N LYS A 82 25.00 7.09 -10.53
CA LYS A 82 26.13 7.97 -10.17
C LYS A 82 27.48 7.25 -10.22
N ALA A 83 27.51 5.96 -9.91
CA ALA A 83 28.70 5.13 -9.98
C ALA A 83 29.04 4.64 -11.40
N GLY A 84 28.14 4.85 -12.38
CA GLY A 84 28.31 4.33 -13.74
C GLY A 84 28.21 2.79 -13.82
N VAL A 85 27.58 2.16 -12.83
CA VAL A 85 27.44 0.70 -12.74
C VAL A 85 26.01 0.31 -13.11
N VAL A 86 25.86 -0.74 -13.92
CA VAL A 86 24.53 -1.32 -14.21
C VAL A 86 24.11 -2.18 -13.03
N ALA A 87 22.93 -1.91 -12.48
CA ALA A 87 22.36 -2.73 -11.43
C ALA A 87 22.05 -4.14 -11.97
N ASP A 88 22.68 -5.18 -11.42
CA ASP A 88 22.33 -6.56 -11.71
C ASP A 88 21.17 -6.99 -10.79
N PRO A 89 19.96 -7.26 -11.32
CA PRO A 89 18.82 -7.69 -10.53
C PRO A 89 18.98 -9.11 -9.93
N ARG A 90 20.05 -9.83 -10.26
CA ARG A 90 20.38 -11.15 -9.73
C ARG A 90 21.47 -11.11 -8.64
N ALA A 91 22.13 -9.98 -8.45
CA ALA A 91 23.18 -9.85 -7.45
C ALA A 91 22.58 -10.03 -6.04
N GLY A 92 22.92 -11.13 -5.38
CA GLY A 92 22.46 -11.47 -4.03
C GLY A 92 21.40 -12.57 -3.93
N LYS A 93 21.05 -13.24 -5.05
CA LYS A 93 20.39 -14.55 -5.02
C LYS A 93 21.39 -15.69 -5.12
#